data_AF-A0A1Z9GY71-F1
#
_entry.id   AF-A0A1Z9GY71-F1
#
_cell.length_a   1.000
_cell.length_b   1.000
_cell.length_c   1.000
_cell.angle_alpha   90.00
_cell.angle_beta   90.00
_cell.angle_gamma   90.00
#
_symmetry.space_group_name_H-M   'P 1'
#
loop_
_entity.id
_entity.type
_entity.pdbx_description
1 polymer ?
#
loop_
_entity_poly.entity_id
_entity_poly.type
_entity_poly.pdbx_seq_one_letter_code
_entity_poly.pdbx_strand_id
1 'polypeptide(L)'
;MELILTLAMKFWQWTILIAVVIVGAIINFTDKRKKPNIKFYFKGFPELKPLAIKTKGKGFWKGIAMWLLSTRNWELTKDWKYNIDGKDYIIPAGFQFDGASIPKFLRTFFSPVGVLLVGGLVHDYAYKYKTLLEVNKKKTIGELSQKRADEIFRDINIVVNGFYSMNYLAYWSLRIGGFVAWNGHRKRNNKIPELK
;
A
#
# COMPACT_ATOMS: atom_id res chain seq x y z
N MET A 1 39.87 -4.07 -3.56
CA MET A 1 38.99 -3.41 -2.56
C MET A 1 38.48 -2.08 -3.09
N GLU A 2 39.36 -1.21 -3.61
CA GLU A 2 38.98 0.09 -4.18
C GLU A 2 37.97 -0.01 -5.33
N LEU A 3 38.19 -0.86 -6.33
CA LEU A 3 37.24 -1.05 -7.45
C LEU A 3 35.82 -1.40 -6.96
N ILE A 4 35.69 -2.30 -5.99
CA ILE A 4 34.40 -2.72 -5.42
C ILE A 4 33.72 -1.55 -4.71
N LEU A 5 34.49 -0.78 -3.92
CA LEU A 5 33.99 0.37 -3.19
C LEU A 5 33.56 1.49 -4.15
N THR A 6 34.34 1.74 -5.20
CA THR A 6 34.00 2.69 -6.27
C THR A 6 32.73 2.29 -7.01
N LEU A 7 32.59 1.01 -7.38
CA LEU A 7 31.36 0.51 -8.02
C LEU A 7 30.17 0.61 -7.07
N ALA A 8 30.35 0.29 -5.79
CA ALA A 8 29.30 0.36 -4.78
C ALA A 8 28.80 1.80 -4.55
N MET A 9 29.69 2.80 -4.56
CA MET A 9 29.30 4.21 -4.46
C MET A 9 28.67 4.73 -5.74
N LYS A 10 29.23 4.35 -6.91
CA LYS A 10 28.71 4.77 -8.22
C LYS A 10 27.29 4.24 -8.47
N PHE A 11 27.01 3.01 -8.04
CA PHE A 11 25.72 2.34 -8.18
C PHE A 11 25.03 2.16 -6.83
N TRP A 12 25.07 3.18 -5.97
CA TRP A 12 24.58 3.11 -4.59
C TRP A 12 23.15 2.59 -4.44
N GLN A 13 22.25 2.86 -5.39
CA GLN A 13 20.87 2.34 -5.38
C GLN A 13 20.84 0.81 -5.46
N TRP A 14 21.69 0.21 -6.30
CA TRP A 14 21.85 -1.23 -6.42
C TRP A 14 22.55 -1.81 -5.18
N THR A 15 23.54 -1.10 -4.64
CA THR A 15 24.19 -1.48 -3.38
C THR A 15 23.17 -1.59 -2.23
N ILE A 16 22.28 -0.61 -2.10
CA ILE A 16 21.19 -0.66 -1.11
C ILE A 16 20.25 -1.83 -1.40
N LEU A 17 19.83 -2.04 -2.65
CA LEU A 17 18.95 -3.16 -2.99
C LEU A 17 19.58 -4.51 -2.63
N ILE A 18 20.83 -4.73 -3.01
CA ILE A 18 21.57 -5.96 -2.72
C ILE A 18 21.67 -6.16 -1.21
N ALA A 19 22.01 -5.11 -0.45
CA ALA A 19 22.06 -5.19 1.01
C ALA A 19 20.69 -5.57 1.61
N VAL A 20 19.60 -4.95 1.15
CA VAL A 20 18.23 -5.28 1.60
C VAL A 20 17.86 -6.72 1.27
N VAL A 21 18.22 -7.22 0.09
CA VAL A 21 17.96 -8.60 -0.32
C VAL A 21 18.77 -9.59 0.53
N ILE A 22 20.06 -9.34 0.77
CA ILE A 22 20.91 -10.20 1.60
C ILE A 22 20.40 -10.24 3.05
N VAL A 23 20.13 -9.08 3.65
CA VAL A 23 19.57 -8.99 5.00
C VAL A 23 18.21 -9.71 5.05
N GLY A 24 17.36 -9.48 4.06
CA GLY A 24 16.08 -10.17 3.93
C GLY A 24 16.23 -11.69 3.83
N ALA A 25 17.21 -12.18 3.08
CA ALA A 25 17.51 -13.61 2.93
C ALA A 25 18.02 -14.23 4.25
N ILE A 26 18.91 -13.53 4.97
CA ILE A 26 19.42 -13.97 6.27
C ILE A 26 18.28 -14.05 7.30
N ILE A 27 17.42 -13.04 7.35
CA ILE A 27 16.23 -13.06 8.21
C ILE A 27 15.33 -14.22 7.79
N ASN A 28 15.07 -14.37 6.49
CA ASN A 28 14.20 -15.44 5.99
C ASN A 28 14.71 -16.85 6.36
N PHE A 29 16.02 -17.06 6.36
CA PHE A 29 16.67 -18.31 6.76
C PHE A 29 16.60 -18.57 8.27
N THR A 30 16.72 -17.52 9.09
CA THR A 30 16.79 -17.66 10.57
C THR A 30 15.45 -17.48 11.29
N ASP A 31 14.44 -16.93 10.63
CA ASP A 31 13.17 -16.55 11.25
C ASP A 31 12.18 -17.73 11.34
N LYS A 32 11.66 -17.97 12.55
CA LYS A 32 10.53 -18.86 12.79
C LYS A 32 9.25 -18.12 12.39
N ARG A 33 8.99 -18.05 11.08
CA ARG A 33 7.87 -17.35 10.46
C ARG A 33 6.57 -17.59 11.24
N LYS A 34 5.99 -16.53 11.80
CA LYS A 34 4.66 -16.61 12.39
C LYS A 34 3.62 -16.70 11.27
N LYS A 35 2.62 -17.57 11.42
CA LYS A 35 1.50 -17.60 10.48
C LYS A 35 0.76 -16.26 10.54
N PRO A 36 0.34 -15.69 9.38
CA PRO A 36 -0.50 -14.50 9.37
C PRO A 36 -1.78 -14.76 10.16
N ASN A 37 -2.31 -13.74 10.82
CA ASN A 37 -3.45 -13.89 11.72
C ASN A 37 -4.81 -13.95 10.98
N ILE A 38 -4.80 -13.81 9.65
CA ILE A 38 -6.02 -13.83 8.82
C ILE A 38 -5.88 -14.84 7.68
N LYS A 39 -7.01 -15.41 7.27
CA LYS A 39 -7.18 -16.03 5.96
C LYS A 39 -7.69 -14.98 5.00
N PHE A 40 -7.02 -14.82 3.86
CA PHE A 40 -7.38 -13.85 2.84
C PHE A 40 -7.60 -14.53 1.49
N TYR A 41 -8.68 -14.18 0.82
CA TYR A 41 -9.00 -14.68 -0.51
C TYR A 41 -9.63 -13.58 -1.36
N PHE A 42 -9.36 -13.60 -2.66
CA PHE A 42 -9.98 -12.70 -3.62
C PHE A 42 -10.02 -13.38 -4.99
N LYS A 43 -10.99 -12.99 -5.83
CA LYS A 43 -11.11 -13.51 -7.20
C LYS A 43 -10.81 -12.40 -8.19
N GLY A 44 -9.66 -12.51 -8.87
CA GLY A 44 -9.21 -11.54 -9.86
C GLY A 44 -8.64 -10.26 -9.25
N PHE A 45 -7.67 -9.66 -9.95
CA PHE A 45 -7.07 -8.39 -9.53
C PHE A 45 -8.04 -7.21 -9.75
N PRO A 46 -7.89 -6.11 -8.98
CA PRO A 46 -8.71 -4.92 -9.17
C PRO A 46 -8.45 -4.29 -10.55
N GLU A 47 -9.53 -3.87 -11.23
CA GLU A 47 -9.43 -3.17 -12.52
C GLU A 47 -9.25 -1.68 -12.30
N LEU A 48 -8.06 -1.16 -12.62
CA LEU A 48 -7.65 0.19 -12.28
C LEU A 48 -7.56 1.11 -13.50
N LYS A 49 -8.06 2.34 -13.35
CA LYS A 49 -7.88 3.43 -14.30
C LYS A 49 -6.92 4.47 -13.71
N PRO A 50 -5.84 4.86 -14.42
CA PRO A 50 -4.95 5.90 -13.95
C PRO A 50 -5.64 7.27 -14.02
N LEU A 51 -5.48 8.07 -12.98
CA LEU A 51 -5.95 9.46 -12.97
C LEU A 51 -4.85 10.39 -13.48
N ALA A 52 -5.25 11.35 -14.31
CA ALA A 52 -4.33 12.29 -14.92
C ALA A 52 -3.69 13.23 -13.88
N ILE A 53 -2.37 13.39 -13.94
CA ILE A 53 -1.67 14.48 -13.24
C ILE A 53 -1.85 15.73 -14.09
N LYS A 54 -2.63 16.70 -13.61
CA LYS A 54 -3.05 17.90 -14.37
C LYS A 54 -1.91 18.93 -14.53
N THR A 55 -0.83 18.56 -15.23
CA THR A 55 0.34 19.42 -15.50
C THR A 55 0.09 20.42 -16.63
N LYS A 56 -0.80 20.10 -17.59
CA LYS A 56 -1.15 20.98 -18.71
C LYS A 56 -1.70 22.32 -18.20
N GLY A 57 -1.18 23.43 -18.75
CA GLY A 57 -1.61 24.79 -18.41
C GLY A 57 -1.11 25.33 -17.07
N LYS A 58 -0.13 24.68 -16.41
CA LYS A 58 0.43 25.12 -15.12
C LYS A 58 1.74 25.93 -15.22
N GLY A 59 2.34 26.04 -16.42
CA GLY A 59 3.66 26.63 -16.64
C GLY A 59 4.81 25.63 -16.40
N PHE A 60 5.99 25.89 -16.95
CA PHE A 60 7.12 24.94 -16.96
C PHE A 60 7.54 24.50 -15.55
N TRP A 61 7.97 25.43 -14.69
CA TRP A 61 8.49 25.12 -13.35
C TRP A 61 7.47 24.44 -12.44
N LYS A 62 6.22 24.91 -12.47
CA LYS A 62 5.12 24.29 -11.71
C LYS A 62 4.77 22.91 -12.25
N GLY A 63 4.81 22.73 -13.57
CA GLY A 63 4.66 21.42 -14.21
C GLY A 63 5.73 20.42 -13.76
N ILE A 64 7.00 20.85 -13.72
CA ILE A 64 8.11 20.05 -13.20
C ILE A 64 7.91 19.70 -11.72
N ALA A 65 7.59 20.69 -10.87
CA ALA A 65 7.33 20.43 -9.46
C ALA A 65 6.17 19.43 -9.27
N MET A 66 5.07 19.58 -10.01
CA MET A 66 3.95 18.63 -9.96
C MET A 66 4.36 17.23 -10.43
N TRP A 67 5.15 17.12 -11.50
CA TRP A 67 5.64 15.84 -12.00
C TRP A 67 6.53 15.14 -10.98
N LEU A 68 7.48 15.86 -10.38
CA LEU A 68 8.46 15.30 -9.44
C LEU A 68 7.89 15.08 -8.05
N LEU A 69 6.89 15.84 -7.60
CA LEU A 69 6.34 15.77 -6.23
C LEU A 69 5.04 14.99 -6.11
N SER A 70 4.27 14.83 -7.19
CA SER A 70 3.03 14.04 -7.13
C SER A 70 3.28 12.53 -7.16
N THR A 71 2.27 11.77 -6.73
CA THR A 71 2.11 10.33 -6.99
C THR A 71 0.90 10.16 -7.91
N ARG A 72 0.94 9.20 -8.83
CA ARG A 72 -0.20 8.87 -9.69
C ARG A 72 -1.31 8.26 -8.83
N ASN A 73 -2.50 8.84 -8.85
CA ASN A 73 -3.68 8.21 -8.25
C ASN A 73 -4.34 7.26 -9.25
N TRP A 74 -5.03 6.26 -8.72
CA TRP A 74 -5.77 5.25 -9.46
C TRP A 74 -7.21 5.23 -8.98
N GLU A 75 -8.12 4.86 -9.88
CA GLU A 75 -9.54 4.69 -9.58
C GLU A 75 -9.95 3.26 -9.91
N LEU A 76 -10.71 2.61 -9.02
CA LEU A 76 -11.34 1.34 -9.34
C LEU A 76 -12.45 1.55 -10.37
N THR A 77 -12.38 0.80 -11.46
CA THR A 77 -13.38 0.84 -12.53
C THR A 77 -14.57 -0.08 -12.26
N LYS A 78 -14.38 -1.09 -11.42
CA LYS A 78 -15.39 -2.06 -11.01
C LYS A 78 -15.32 -2.32 -9.52
N ASP A 79 -16.43 -2.76 -8.95
CA ASP A 79 -16.51 -3.26 -7.59
C ASP A 79 -15.52 -4.43 -7.42
N TRP A 80 -14.64 -4.33 -6.43
CA TRP A 80 -13.66 -5.38 -6.15
C TRP A 80 -13.99 -6.07 -4.82
N LYS A 81 -14.23 -7.38 -4.89
CA LYS A 81 -14.66 -8.21 -3.75
C LYS A 81 -13.50 -9.05 -3.23
N TYR A 82 -13.45 -9.19 -1.91
CA TYR A 82 -12.45 -10.00 -1.21
C TYR A 82 -13.03 -10.57 0.08
N ASN A 83 -12.36 -11.57 0.63
CA ASN A 83 -12.76 -12.28 1.84
C ASN A 83 -11.64 -12.19 2.88
N ILE A 84 -12.03 -11.87 4.13
CA ILE A 84 -11.16 -11.96 5.31
C ILE A 84 -11.86 -12.88 6.30
N ASP A 85 -11.18 -13.96 6.69
CA ASP A 85 -11.64 -14.91 7.72
C ASP A 85 -13.08 -15.44 7.52
N GLY A 86 -13.46 -15.72 6.26
CA GLY A 86 -14.78 -16.24 5.92
C GLY A 86 -15.85 -15.16 5.75
N LYS A 87 -15.52 -13.88 5.91
CA LYS A 87 -16.43 -12.75 5.71
C LYS A 87 -16.10 -11.96 4.45
N ASP A 88 -17.14 -11.69 3.65
CA ASP A 88 -17.01 -11.01 2.35
C ASP A 88 -17.13 -9.48 2.47
N TYR A 89 -16.19 -8.81 1.81
CA TYR A 89 -16.04 -7.37 1.75
C TYR A 89 -15.96 -6.89 0.31
N ILE A 90 -16.15 -5.59 0.12
CA ILE A 90 -16.17 -4.94 -1.18
C ILE A 90 -15.53 -3.55 -1.11
N ILE A 91 -14.71 -3.22 -2.10
CA ILE A 91 -14.33 -1.84 -2.40
C ILE A 91 -15.11 -1.42 -3.64
N PRO A 92 -16.05 -0.46 -3.52
CA PRO A 92 -16.86 -0.02 -4.64
C PRO A 92 -16.05 0.63 -5.77
N ALA A 93 -16.58 0.53 -6.99
CA ALA A 93 -16.11 1.31 -8.12
C ALA A 93 -16.11 2.82 -7.82
N GLY A 94 -15.18 3.56 -8.42
CA GLY A 94 -14.97 4.98 -8.14
C GLY A 94 -14.10 5.25 -6.91
N PHE A 95 -13.70 4.22 -6.15
CA PHE A 95 -12.72 4.40 -5.07
C PHE A 95 -11.36 4.81 -5.65
N GLN A 96 -10.82 5.92 -5.16
CA GLN A 96 -9.53 6.47 -5.56
C GLN A 96 -8.46 6.27 -4.49
N PHE A 97 -7.26 5.87 -4.90
CA PHE A 97 -6.13 5.56 -4.02
C PHE A 97 -4.78 5.78 -4.73
N ASP A 98 -3.68 5.89 -3.98
CA ASP A 98 -2.33 6.11 -4.51
C ASP A 98 -1.37 4.93 -4.31
N GLY A 99 -1.83 3.87 -3.65
CA GLY A 99 -1.09 2.63 -3.46
C GLY A 99 -0.13 2.71 -2.27
N ALA A 100 0.85 1.81 -2.22
CA ALA A 100 1.76 1.73 -1.08
C ALA A 100 2.60 3.02 -0.95
N SER A 101 2.66 3.54 0.28
CA SER A 101 3.45 4.72 0.65
C SER A 101 4.96 4.43 0.65
N ILE A 102 5.54 4.33 -0.54
CA ILE A 102 6.96 4.00 -0.76
C ILE A 102 7.77 5.29 -1.03
N PRO A 103 8.91 5.51 -0.35
CA PRO A 103 9.82 6.61 -0.63
C PRO A 103 10.25 6.66 -2.09
N LYS A 104 10.32 7.86 -2.69
CA LYS A 104 10.50 8.00 -4.16
C LYS A 104 11.76 7.35 -4.71
N PHE A 105 12.88 7.43 -3.99
CA PHE A 105 14.14 6.83 -4.42
C PHE A 105 14.09 5.29 -4.42
N LEU A 106 13.15 4.67 -3.70
CA LEU A 106 12.91 3.23 -3.72
C LEU A 106 11.92 2.81 -4.82
N ARG A 107 11.21 3.74 -5.46
CA ARG A 107 10.18 3.42 -6.46
C ARG A 107 10.72 2.84 -7.76
N THR A 108 12.02 2.99 -8.03
CA THR A 108 12.71 2.30 -9.12
C THR A 108 12.62 0.77 -8.96
N PHE A 109 12.64 0.28 -7.72
CA PHE A 109 12.59 -1.15 -7.41
C PHE A 109 11.22 -1.59 -6.89
N PHE A 110 10.53 -0.71 -6.15
CA PHE A 110 9.27 -1.01 -5.49
C PHE A 110 8.17 -0.07 -5.98
N SER A 111 7.42 -0.51 -6.98
CA SER A 111 6.25 0.23 -7.46
C SER A 111 5.17 0.34 -6.36
N PRO A 112 4.55 1.53 -6.15
CA PRO A 112 3.40 1.70 -5.24
C PRO A 112 2.22 0.78 -5.55
N VAL A 113 2.07 0.35 -6.81
CA VAL A 113 1.04 -0.59 -7.28
C VAL A 113 1.64 -1.94 -7.69
N GLY A 114 2.82 -2.27 -7.15
CA GLY A 114 3.49 -3.56 -7.37
C GLY A 114 3.02 -4.63 -6.38
N VAL A 115 3.98 -5.33 -5.75
CA VAL A 115 3.72 -6.47 -4.85
C VAL A 115 2.86 -6.16 -3.62
N LEU A 116 2.70 -4.88 -3.28
CA LEU A 116 1.90 -4.39 -2.15
C LEU A 116 0.51 -3.88 -2.56
N LEU A 117 0.12 -4.01 -3.84
CA LEU A 117 -1.11 -3.45 -4.39
C LEU A 117 -2.37 -3.88 -3.62
N VAL A 118 -2.51 -5.19 -3.39
CA VAL A 118 -3.75 -5.76 -2.82
C VAL A 118 -3.94 -5.30 -1.38
N GLY A 119 -2.91 -5.43 -0.54
CA GLY A 119 -2.98 -4.91 0.83
C GLY A 119 -3.08 -3.39 0.85
N GLY A 120 -2.36 -2.68 -0.03
CA GLY A 120 -2.40 -1.22 -0.14
C GLY A 120 -3.78 -0.67 -0.47
N LEU A 121 -4.49 -1.31 -1.40
CA LEU A 121 -5.85 -0.94 -1.76
C LEU A 121 -6.81 -1.07 -0.56
N VAL A 122 -6.77 -2.20 0.16
CA VAL A 122 -7.59 -2.41 1.36
C VAL A 122 -7.21 -1.44 2.48
N HIS A 123 -5.91 -1.17 2.62
CA HIS A 123 -5.37 -0.23 3.60
C HIS A 123 -5.83 1.20 3.35
N ASP A 124 -5.74 1.69 2.12
CA ASP A 124 -6.19 3.03 1.74
C ASP A 124 -7.70 3.19 1.98
N TYR A 125 -8.50 2.14 1.72
CA TYR A 125 -9.93 2.14 2.03
C TYR A 125 -10.19 2.22 3.54
N ALA A 126 -9.54 1.34 4.31
CA ALA A 126 -9.62 1.34 5.77
C ALA A 126 -9.14 2.67 6.37
N TYR A 127 -8.09 3.26 5.79
CA TYR A 127 -7.57 4.57 6.17
C TYR A 127 -8.53 5.68 5.77
N LYS A 128 -9.23 5.63 4.65
CA LYS A 128 -10.15 6.70 4.31
C LYS A 128 -11.39 6.69 5.21
N TYR A 129 -11.96 5.51 5.43
CA TYR A 129 -13.29 5.37 6.04
C TYR A 129 -13.30 4.82 7.47
N LYS A 130 -12.14 4.47 8.03
CA LYS A 130 -12.00 3.87 9.37
C LYS A 130 -12.77 2.55 9.52
N THR A 131 -13.03 1.85 8.42
CA THR A 131 -13.77 0.58 8.41
C THR A 131 -13.62 -0.12 7.05
N LEU A 132 -14.14 -1.34 6.93
CA LEU A 132 -14.25 -2.09 5.68
C LEU A 132 -15.72 -2.40 5.40
N LEU A 133 -16.16 -2.17 4.16
CA LEU A 133 -17.55 -2.34 3.73
C LEU A 133 -17.84 -3.80 3.40
N GLU A 134 -18.89 -4.35 3.98
CA GLU A 134 -19.35 -5.70 3.65
C GLU A 134 -19.98 -5.75 2.26
N VAL A 135 -19.97 -6.92 1.62
CA VAL A 135 -20.51 -7.11 0.25
C VAL A 135 -21.97 -6.67 0.09
N ASN A 136 -22.76 -6.68 1.16
CA ASN A 136 -24.14 -6.20 1.19
C ASN A 136 -24.28 -4.67 1.07
N LYS A 137 -23.17 -3.92 1.14
CA LYS A 137 -23.09 -2.45 1.09
C LYS A 137 -23.94 -1.72 2.15
N LYS A 138 -24.35 -2.42 3.21
CA LYS A 138 -25.21 -1.89 4.29
C LYS A 138 -24.54 -1.95 5.66
N LYS A 139 -23.54 -2.81 5.81
CA LYS A 139 -22.81 -3.05 7.05
C LYS A 139 -21.32 -2.93 6.83
N THR A 140 -20.60 -2.74 7.92
CA THR A 140 -19.15 -2.70 7.93
C THR A 140 -18.60 -3.59 9.04
N ILE A 141 -17.29 -3.80 9.05
CA ILE A 141 -16.60 -4.51 10.14
C ILE A 141 -16.61 -3.73 11.48
N GLY A 142 -17.29 -2.59 11.55
CA GLY A 142 -17.19 -1.66 12.66
C GLY A 142 -15.96 -0.77 12.57
N GLU A 143 -15.74 0.02 13.60
CA GLU A 143 -14.70 1.04 13.58
C GLU A 143 -13.30 0.44 13.79
N LEU A 144 -12.39 0.72 12.86
CA LEU A 144 -11.01 0.25 12.90
C LEU A 144 -10.10 1.29 13.54
N SER A 145 -9.12 0.80 14.31
CA SER A 145 -7.96 1.61 14.70
C SER A 145 -6.92 1.65 13.57
N GLN A 146 -6.03 2.64 13.61
CA GLN A 146 -4.89 2.71 12.68
C GLN A 146 -4.07 1.42 12.73
N LYS A 147 -3.75 0.97 13.96
CA LYS A 147 -2.99 -0.27 14.19
C LYS A 147 -3.67 -1.47 13.53
N ARG A 148 -4.98 -1.61 13.67
CA ARG A 148 -5.72 -2.72 13.06
C ARG A 148 -5.70 -2.66 11.54
N ALA A 149 -5.83 -1.46 10.94
CA ALA A 149 -5.69 -1.29 9.49
C ALA A 149 -4.27 -1.66 9.01
N ASP A 150 -3.23 -1.26 9.75
CA ASP A 150 -1.83 -1.60 9.46
C ASP A 150 -1.56 -3.12 9.57
N GLU A 151 -2.15 -3.78 10.56
CA GLU A 151 -2.07 -5.25 10.71
C GLU A 151 -2.77 -5.98 9.56
N ILE A 152 -3.96 -5.51 9.15
CA ILE A 152 -4.68 -6.07 7.99
C ILE A 152 -3.83 -5.91 6.72
N PHE A 153 -3.24 -4.73 6.49
CA PHE A 153 -2.32 -4.50 5.36
C PHE A 153 -1.17 -5.51 5.34
N ARG A 154 -0.50 -5.69 6.48
CA ARG A 154 0.62 -6.64 6.62
C ARG A 154 0.17 -8.05 6.32
N ASP A 155 -0.89 -8.50 6.99
CA ASP A 155 -1.32 -9.90 6.92
C ASP A 155 -1.85 -10.24 5.52
N ILE A 156 -2.59 -9.33 4.87
CA ILE A 156 -2.99 -9.49 3.46
C ILE A 156 -1.76 -9.68 2.58
N ASN A 157 -0.78 -8.77 2.65
CA ASN A 157 0.37 -8.86 1.76
C ASN A 157 1.23 -10.10 2.05
N ILE A 158 1.34 -10.55 3.29
CA ILE A 158 2.00 -11.84 3.61
C ILE A 158 1.28 -12.99 2.95
N VAL A 159 -0.07 -13.02 2.98
CA VAL A 159 -0.85 -14.08 2.31
C VAL A 159 -0.71 -14.02 0.80
N VAL A 160 -0.71 -12.81 0.21
CA VAL A 160 -0.72 -12.63 -1.26
C VAL A 160 0.65 -12.81 -1.90
N ASN A 161 1.71 -12.25 -1.32
CA ASN A 161 3.05 -12.25 -1.91
C ASN A 161 4.09 -13.10 -1.15
N GLY A 162 3.77 -13.58 0.06
CA GLY A 162 4.64 -14.48 0.83
C GLY A 162 5.84 -13.82 1.51
N PHE A 163 6.14 -12.54 1.26
CA PHE A 163 7.32 -11.87 1.82
C PHE A 163 7.12 -11.42 3.27
N TYR A 164 7.34 -12.32 4.22
CA TYR A 164 7.16 -12.05 5.64
C TYR A 164 7.91 -10.80 6.14
N SER A 165 9.25 -10.80 6.05
CA SER A 165 10.09 -9.73 6.60
C SER A 165 9.82 -8.37 5.97
N MET A 166 9.60 -8.33 4.65
CA MET A 166 9.29 -7.09 3.91
C MET A 166 7.97 -6.47 4.39
N ASN A 167 6.93 -7.30 4.56
CA ASN A 167 5.63 -6.81 5.01
C ASN A 167 5.64 -6.35 6.48
N TYR A 168 6.47 -6.97 7.33
CA TYR A 168 6.70 -6.46 8.70
C TYR A 168 7.48 -5.14 8.70
N LEU A 169 8.47 -4.97 7.83
CA LEU A 169 9.16 -3.69 7.66
C LEU A 169 8.19 -2.59 7.20
N ALA A 170 7.31 -2.91 6.24
CA ALA A 170 6.27 -1.99 5.79
C ALA A 170 5.28 -1.66 6.92
N TYR A 171 4.86 -2.66 7.70
CA TYR A 171 4.03 -2.47 8.89
C TYR A 171 4.67 -1.49 9.88
N TRP A 172 5.92 -1.71 10.28
CA TRP A 172 6.62 -0.81 11.21
C TRP A 172 6.79 0.60 10.63
N SER A 173 7.06 0.71 9.33
CA SER A 173 7.10 2.01 8.65
C SER A 173 5.76 2.76 8.75
N LEU A 174 4.64 2.06 8.56
CA LEU A 174 3.29 2.61 8.74
C LEU A 174 2.99 2.95 10.21
N ARG A 175 3.46 2.16 11.16
CA ARG A 175 3.31 2.47 12.60
C ARG A 175 4.02 3.77 12.97
N ILE A 176 5.18 4.05 12.38
CA ILE A 176 5.97 5.24 12.65
C ILE A 176 5.42 6.46 11.91
N GLY A 177 5.05 6.35 10.62
CA GLY A 177 4.70 7.51 9.78
C GLY A 177 3.23 7.63 9.36
N GLY A 178 2.46 6.54 9.42
CA GLY A 178 1.10 6.47 8.89
C GLY A 178 0.08 7.34 9.63
N PHE A 179 0.40 7.82 10.83
CA PHE A 179 -0.49 8.65 11.64
C PHE A 179 -0.84 9.98 10.95
N VAL A 180 0.06 10.52 10.11
CA VAL A 180 -0.16 11.76 9.36
C VAL A 180 -1.32 11.60 8.39
N ALA A 181 -1.27 10.54 7.57
CA ALA A 181 -2.35 10.21 6.63
C ALA A 181 -3.64 9.86 7.39
N TRP A 182 -3.54 9.03 8.44
CA TRP A 182 -4.67 8.64 9.27
C TRP A 182 -5.42 9.85 9.83
N ASN A 183 -4.71 10.77 10.50
CA ASN A 183 -5.30 11.97 11.09
C ASN A 183 -5.83 12.93 10.01
N GLY A 184 -5.14 13.04 8.87
CA GLY A 184 -5.61 13.83 7.74
C GLY A 184 -6.97 13.37 7.22
N HIS A 185 -7.22 12.06 7.15
CA HIS A 185 -8.55 11.54 6.78
C HIS A 185 -9.61 11.82 7.83
N ARG A 186 -9.29 11.81 9.13
CA ARG A 186 -10.27 12.16 10.18
C ARG A 186 -10.70 13.61 10.11
N LYS A 187 -9.77 14.53 9.81
CA LYS A 187 -10.10 15.95 9.59
C LYS A 187 -11.06 16.15 8.42
N ARG A 188 -10.93 15.36 7.35
CA ARG A 188 -11.84 15.40 6.19
C ARG A 188 -13.18 14.70 6.43
N ASN A 189 -13.23 13.73 7.36
CA ASN A 189 -14.43 13.01 7.78
C ASN A 189 -15.30 12.47 6.61
N ASN A 190 -14.64 11.95 5.57
CA ASN A 190 -15.33 11.37 4.41
C ASN A 190 -16.21 10.18 4.84
N LYS A 191 -17.44 10.14 4.33
CA LYS A 191 -18.37 9.03 4.55
C LYS A 191 -18.37 8.07 3.37
N ILE A 192 -18.69 6.81 3.63
CA ILE A 192 -18.90 5.78 2.60
C ILE A 192 -20.18 6.15 1.84
N PRO A 193 -20.12 6.43 0.52
CA PRO A 193 -21.29 6.83 -0.26
C PRO A 193 -22.44 5.84 -0.21
N GLU A 194 -22.14 4.55 -0.13
CA GLU A 194 -23.09 3.44 -0.17
C GLU A 194 -23.89 3.28 1.14
N LEU A 195 -23.42 3.87 2.24
CA LEU A 195 -24.05 3.81 3.57
C LEU A 195 -24.86 5.08 3.90
N LYS A 196 -25.18 5.89 2.89
CA LYS A 196 -26.01 7.09 3.04
C LYS A 196 -27.50 6.76 2.97
#